data_AF-X1I0V3-F1
#
_entry.id   AF-X1I0V3-F1
#
_cell.length_a   1.000
_cell.length_b   1.000
_cell.length_c   1.000
_cell.angle_alpha   90.00
_cell.angle_beta   90.00
_cell.angle_gamma   90.00
#
_symmetry.space_group_name_H-M   'P 1'
#
loop_
_entity.id
_entity.type
_entity.pdbx_description
1 polymer ?
#
loop_
_entity_poly.entity_id
_entity_poly.type
_entity_poly.pdbx_seq_one_letter_code
_entity_poly.pdbx_strand_id
1 'polypeptide(L)'
;KRVRERGYNQSSLLVKELGKLTSLPVVNDCLIRQRHAPPQAKTSTVDERRSNVANAFICRDCRLQGKQVLLIDDVSTSGATLDACAAALKAAGATSVWGLVLAREI
;
A
#
# COMPACT_ATOMS: atom_id res chain seq x y z
N LYS A 1 9.82 -13.04 -0.82
CA LYS A 1 9.29 -14.14 -1.68
C LYS A 1 8.21 -13.69 -2.68
N ARG A 2 7.39 -12.64 -2.42
CA ARG A 2 6.30 -12.19 -3.32
C ARG A 2 6.70 -11.22 -4.45
N VAL A 3 7.90 -10.62 -4.39
CA VAL A 3 8.43 -9.70 -5.43
C VAL A 3 8.79 -10.45 -6.73
N ARG A 4 9.07 -11.76 -6.64
CA ARG A 4 9.55 -12.58 -7.77
C ARG A 4 8.45 -13.17 -8.66
N GLU A 5 7.20 -13.24 -8.21
CA GLU A 5 6.11 -13.88 -8.98
C GLU A 5 5.42 -12.93 -9.97
N ARG A 6 5.63 -11.60 -9.87
CA ARG A 6 5.06 -10.60 -10.79
C ARG A 6 6.07 -9.93 -11.73
N GLY A 7 7.34 -10.35 -11.71
CA GLY A 7 8.40 -9.84 -12.59
C GLY A 7 8.88 -8.42 -12.30
N TYR A 8 8.02 -7.53 -11.79
CA TYR A 8 8.32 -6.16 -11.36
C TYR A 8 7.37 -5.76 -10.22
N ASN A 9 7.77 -4.85 -9.33
CA ASN A 9 6.82 -4.10 -8.51
C ASN A 9 6.26 -2.99 -9.40
N GLN A 10 5.18 -3.24 -10.12
CA GLN A 10 4.60 -2.31 -11.11
C GLN A 10 4.35 -0.93 -10.47
N SER A 11 3.90 -0.91 -9.22
CA SER A 11 3.69 0.30 -8.43
C SER A 11 4.98 1.10 -8.25
N SER A 12 6.15 0.46 -8.10
CA SER A 12 7.44 1.17 -8.02
C SER A 12 7.85 1.87 -9.33
N LEU A 13 7.51 1.30 -10.49
CA LEU A 13 7.77 1.97 -11.78
C LEU A 13 6.88 3.21 -11.94
N LEU A 14 5.60 3.09 -11.57
CA LEU A 14 4.65 4.21 -11.58
C LEU A 14 5.12 5.34 -10.67
N VAL A 15 5.48 5.02 -9.42
CA VAL A 15 5.95 6.00 -8.45
C VAL A 15 7.22 6.69 -8.93
N LYS A 16 8.15 5.96 -9.55
CA LYS A 16 9.40 6.53 -10.07
C LYS A 16 9.13 7.59 -11.15
N GLU A 17 8.27 7.29 -12.11
CA GLU A 17 7.93 8.26 -13.17
C GLU A 17 7.09 9.42 -12.63
N LEU A 18 6.14 9.15 -11.72
CA LEU A 18 5.34 10.18 -11.06
C LEU A 18 6.22 11.15 -10.26
N GLY A 19 7.24 10.63 -9.56
CA GLY A 19 8.22 11.44 -8.81
C GLY A 19 9.00 12.39 -9.73
N LYS A 20 9.37 11.95 -10.94
CA LYS A 20 10.04 12.83 -11.92
C LYS A 20 9.11 13.94 -12.41
N LEU A 21 7.85 13.62 -12.69
CA LEU A 21 6.88 14.58 -13.23
C LEU A 21 6.43 15.62 -12.19
N THR A 22 6.34 15.21 -10.92
CA THR A 22 5.79 16.06 -9.84
C THR A 22 6.88 16.70 -8.97
N SER A 23 8.14 16.29 -9.12
CA SER A 23 9.25 16.64 -8.21
C SER A 23 8.98 16.28 -6.74
N LEU A 24 8.05 15.37 -6.47
CA LEU A 24 7.77 14.91 -5.11
C LEU A 24 8.78 13.84 -4.67
N PRO A 25 9.20 13.85 -3.38
CA PRO A 25 10.06 12.80 -2.85
C PRO A 25 9.40 11.43 -2.94
N VAL A 26 10.12 10.48 -3.52
CA VAL A 26 9.69 9.08 -3.59
C VAL A 26 10.29 8.31 -2.41
N VAL A 27 9.42 7.68 -1.63
CA VAL A 27 9.81 6.79 -0.54
C VAL A 27 9.42 5.36 -0.89
N ASN A 28 10.42 4.53 -1.15
CA ASN A 28 10.24 3.09 -1.35
C ASN A 28 10.46 2.33 -0.03
N ASP A 29 9.89 1.12 0.05
CA ASP A 29 10.12 0.17 1.14
C ASP A 29 9.76 0.66 2.56
N CYS A 30 8.98 1.74 2.68
CA CYS A 30 8.51 2.24 3.98
C CYS A 30 7.43 1.36 4.62
N LEU A 31 6.69 0.60 3.80
CA LEU A 31 5.66 -0.33 4.24
C LEU A 31 6.17 -1.77 4.20
N ILE A 32 6.23 -2.40 5.37
CA ILE A 32 6.68 -3.78 5.52
C ILE A 32 5.46 -4.63 5.88
N ARG A 33 5.22 -5.69 5.11
CA ARG A 33 4.17 -6.65 5.42
C ARG A 33 4.66 -7.64 6.48
N GLN A 34 4.15 -7.55 7.70
CA GLN A 34 4.51 -8.44 8.82
C GLN A 34 3.79 -9.79 8.77
N ARG A 35 2.54 -9.83 8.30
CA ARG A 35 1.78 -11.09 8.20
C ARG A 35 1.66 -11.52 6.75
N HIS A 36 2.30 -12.64 6.44
CA HIS A 36 1.88 -13.50 5.34
C HIS A 36 0.65 -14.31 5.81
N ALA A 37 -0.51 -13.67 5.94
CA ALA A 37 -1.75 -14.44 5.92
C ALA A 37 -1.75 -15.19 4.57
N PRO A 38 -1.84 -16.54 4.55
CA PRO A 38 -1.98 -17.25 3.30
C PRO A 38 -3.19 -16.65 2.57
N PRO A 39 -3.13 -16.47 1.24
CA PRO A 39 -4.34 -16.17 0.49
C PRO A 39 -5.26 -17.36 0.73
N GLN A 40 -6.20 -17.20 1.66
CA GLN A 40 -7.31 -18.11 1.76
C GLN A 40 -8.03 -17.94 0.43
N ALA A 41 -7.77 -18.85 -0.50
CA ALA A 41 -8.32 -18.86 -1.86
C ALA A 41 -9.87 -18.98 -1.88
N LYS A 42 -10.52 -18.76 -0.74
CA LYS A 42 -11.96 -18.85 -0.49
C LYS A 42 -12.48 -17.75 0.45
N THR A 43 -11.79 -16.62 0.61
CA THR A 43 -12.43 -15.46 1.27
C THR A 43 -13.50 -14.92 0.34
N SER A 44 -14.74 -15.22 0.70
CA SER A 44 -15.93 -15.11 -0.14
C SER A 44 -16.51 -13.69 -0.07
N THR A 45 -16.14 -12.91 0.96
CA THR A 45 -16.72 -11.59 1.23
C THR A 45 -15.67 -10.48 1.30
N VAL A 46 -16.12 -9.24 1.07
CA VAL A 46 -15.31 -8.03 1.21
C VAL A 46 -14.81 -7.84 2.64
N ASP A 47 -15.64 -8.18 3.64
CA ASP A 47 -15.30 -8.02 5.05
C ASP A 47 -14.21 -8.98 5.51
N GLU A 48 -14.24 -10.23 5.03
CA GLU A 48 -13.16 -11.19 5.28
C GLU A 48 -11.82 -10.71 4.70
N ARG A 49 -11.85 -10.11 3.50
CA ARG A 49 -10.64 -9.53 2.88
C ARG A 49 -10.12 -8.35 3.70
N ARG A 50 -10.99 -7.48 4.21
CA ARG A 50 -10.60 -6.38 5.10
C ARG A 50 -9.96 -6.88 6.39
N SER A 51 -10.60 -7.84 7.06
CA SER A 51 -10.10 -8.44 8.30
C SER A 51 -8.74 -9.11 8.11
N ASN A 52 -8.56 -9.86 7.02
CA ASN A 52 -7.32 -10.60 6.74
C ASN A 52 -6.10 -9.72 6.48
N VAL A 53 -6.33 -8.49 6.00
CA VAL A 53 -5.25 -7.53 5.69
C VAL A 53 -5.11 -6.45 6.77
N ALA A 54 -6.08 -6.32 7.67
CA ALA A 54 -5.99 -5.46 8.84
C ALA A 54 -4.73 -5.78 9.66
N ASN A 55 -3.93 -4.76 9.97
CA ASN A 55 -2.64 -4.88 10.66
C ASN A 55 -1.61 -5.79 9.96
N ALA A 56 -1.78 -6.07 8.67
CA ALA A 56 -0.79 -6.83 7.91
C ALA A 56 0.47 -6.02 7.59
N PHE A 57 0.38 -4.69 7.65
CA PHE A 57 1.44 -3.74 7.31
C PHE A 57 1.89 -2.93 8.52
N ILE A 58 3.17 -2.60 8.54
CA ILE A 58 3.77 -1.63 9.45
C ILE A 58 4.59 -0.61 8.67
N CYS A 59 4.66 0.62 9.17
CA CYS A 59 5.61 1.62 8.72
C CYS A 59 6.49 2.01 9.91
N ARG A 60 7.81 1.97 9.72
CA ARG A 60 8.81 2.41 10.72
C ARG A 60 9.67 3.56 10.21
N ASP A 61 9.26 4.19 9.12
CA ASP A 61 9.99 5.26 8.48
C ASP A 61 9.63 6.61 9.12
N CYS A 62 10.53 7.13 9.96
CA CYS A 62 10.34 8.41 10.64
C CYS A 62 10.28 9.61 9.68
N ARG A 63 10.73 9.48 8.42
CA ARG A 63 10.66 10.55 7.42
C ARG A 63 9.22 10.94 7.07
N LEU A 64 8.26 10.05 7.32
CA LEU A 64 6.85 10.25 7.03
C LEU A 64 6.08 10.93 8.16
N GLN A 65 6.70 11.13 9.32
CA GLN A 65 6.09 11.81 10.45
C GLN A 65 5.79 13.28 10.09
N GLY A 66 4.56 13.72 10.35
CA GLY A 66 4.12 15.07 10.02
C GLY A 66 3.87 15.32 8.53
N LYS A 67 3.93 14.28 7.68
CA LYS A 67 3.79 14.41 6.22
C LYS A 67 2.42 13.98 5.72
N GLN A 68 1.99 14.61 4.63
CA GLN A 68 0.89 14.13 3.80
C GLN A 68 1.46 13.09 2.82
N VAL A 69 0.89 11.90 2.80
CA VAL A 69 1.44 10.77 2.03
C VAL A 69 0.48 10.40 0.90
N LEU A 70 1.01 10.27 -0.31
CA LEU A 70 0.30 9.71 -1.45
C LEU A 70 0.76 8.26 -1.66
N LEU A 71 -0.12 7.30 -1.39
CA LEU A 71 0.08 5.88 -1.63
C LEU A 71 -0.34 5.54 -3.07
N ILE A 72 0.57 4.91 -3.81
CA ILE A 72 0.34 4.50 -5.20
C ILE A 72 0.24 2.98 -5.26
N ASP A 73 -0.78 2.48 -5.94
CA ASP A 73 -0.91 1.05 -6.29
C ASP A 73 -1.40 0.88 -7.73
N ASP A 74 -1.26 -0.32 -8.31
CA ASP A 74 -1.72 -0.58 -9.68
C ASP A 74 -3.23 -0.77 -9.74
N VAL A 75 -3.77 -1.70 -8.95
CA VAL A 75 -5.18 -2.10 -8.97
C VAL A 75 -5.73 -2.22 -7.56
N SER A 76 -6.86 -1.56 -7.31
CA SER A 76 -7.65 -1.78 -6.10
C SER A 76 -8.90 -2.60 -6.40
N THR A 77 -9.16 -3.61 -5.57
CA THR A 77 -10.45 -4.32 -5.57
C THR A 77 -11.31 -3.79 -4.41
N SER A 78 -11.34 -4.51 -3.28
CA SER A 78 -12.06 -4.13 -2.05
C SER A 78 -11.51 -2.89 -1.32
N GLY A 79 -10.35 -2.35 -1.72
CA GLY A 79 -9.64 -1.31 -0.98
C GLY A 79 -8.92 -1.79 0.29
N ALA A 80 -9.12 -3.05 0.73
CA ALA A 80 -8.59 -3.58 1.99
C ALA A 80 -7.06 -3.40 2.16
N THR A 81 -6.29 -3.60 1.09
CA THR A 81 -4.84 -3.40 1.12
C THR A 81 -4.46 -1.93 1.32
N LEU A 82 -5.11 -1.01 0.58
CA LEU A 82 -4.87 0.42 0.69
C LEU A 82 -5.24 0.94 2.08
N ASP A 83 -6.38 0.50 2.62
CA ASP A 83 -6.83 0.86 3.97
C ASP A 83 -5.83 0.41 5.04
N ALA A 84 -5.33 -0.83 4.95
CA ALA A 84 -4.34 -1.36 5.88
C ALA A 84 -2.99 -0.62 5.78
N CYS A 85 -2.53 -0.30 4.57
CA CYS A 85 -1.35 0.52 4.36
C CYS A 85 -1.52 1.94 4.90
N ALA A 86 -2.67 2.57 4.67
CA ALA A 86 -2.98 3.90 5.17
C ALA A 86 -3.03 3.93 6.71
N ALA A 87 -3.60 2.91 7.34
CA ALA A 87 -3.58 2.76 8.80
C ALA A 87 -2.14 2.68 9.33
N ALA A 88 -1.27 1.88 8.69
CA ALA A 88 0.13 1.75 9.08
C ALA A 88 0.91 3.08 8.92
N LEU A 89 0.65 3.84 7.86
CA LEU A 89 1.26 5.16 7.63
C LEU A 89 0.80 6.20 8.65
N LYS A 90 -0.49 6.23 8.98
CA LYS A 90 -1.04 7.09 10.04
C LYS A 90 -0.46 6.74 11.40
N ALA A 91 -0.34 5.45 11.71
CA ALA A 91 0.30 4.99 12.94
C ALA A 91 1.78 5.40 13.04
N ALA A 92 2.47 5.56 11.90
CA ALA A 92 3.83 6.10 11.83
C ALA A 92 3.90 7.65 11.89
N GLY A 93 2.75 8.32 12.03
CA GLY A 93 2.68 9.77 12.24
C GLY A 93 2.41 10.60 10.97
N ALA A 94 1.98 9.99 9.87
CA ALA A 94 1.50 10.74 8.71
C ALA A 94 0.24 11.55 9.05
N THR A 95 0.16 12.80 8.57
CA THR A 95 -0.97 13.72 8.85
C THR A 95 -2.18 13.41 7.98
N SER A 96 -1.95 12.99 6.74
CA SER A 96 -2.98 12.52 5.82
C SER A 96 -2.42 11.43 4.92
N VAL A 97 -3.29 10.54 4.45
CA VAL A 97 -2.93 9.50 3.48
C VAL A 97 -3.98 9.50 2.37
N TRP A 98 -3.52 9.67 1.13
CA TRP A 98 -4.32 9.60 -0.09
C TRP A 98 -3.94 8.36 -0.87
N GLY A 99 -4.91 7.69 -1.50
CA GLY A 99 -4.66 6.54 -2.37
C GLY A 99 -4.91 6.91 -3.83
N LEU A 100 -3.96 6.60 -4.71
CA LEU A 100 -4.11 6.68 -6.15
C LEU A 100 -3.85 5.31 -6.77
N VAL A 101 -4.81 4.83 -7.56
CA VAL A 101 -4.71 3.57 -8.30
C VAL A 101 -5.01 3.78 -9.76
N LEU A 102 -4.38 2.99 -10.63
CA LEU A 102 -4.66 3.06 -12.07
C LEU A 102 -6.04 2.48 -12.40
N ALA A 103 -6.40 1.38 -11.75
CA ALA A 103 -7.68 0.72 -11.96
C ALA A 103 -8.35 0.36 -10.64
N ARG A 104 -9.68 0.42 -10.65
CA ARG A 104 -10.52 -0.05 -9.56
C ARG A 104 -11.53 -1.05 -10.10
N GLU A 105 -11.55 -2.24 -9.52
CA GLU A 105 -12.66 -3.17 -9.71
C GLU A 105 -13.86 -2.65 -8.91
N ILE A 106 -14.99 -2.44 -9.59
CA ILE A 106 -16.24 -1.90 -9.02
C ILE A 106 -17.21 -3.06 -8.82
#